data_AF-A0A2V7WYT7-F1
#
_entry.id   AF-A0A2V7WYT7-F1
#
_cell.length_a   1.000
_cell.length_b   1.000
_cell.length_c   1.000
_cell.angle_alpha   90.00
_cell.angle_beta   90.00
_cell.angle_gamma   90.00
#
_symmetry.space_group_name_H-M   'P 1'
#
loop_
_entity.id
_entity.type
_entity.pdbx_description
1 polymer ?
#
loop_
_entity_poly.entity_id
_entity_poly.type
_entity_poly.pdbx_seq_one_letter_code
_entity_poly.pdbx_strand_id
1 'polypeptide(L)'
;LGYILRRDWSKGLGKKLEGKLSIYVGDMDNYYLNNAVYLVEEFLKITRDPAYGGEVTYGDRAEHCWNGDPTRPNAISRLRYHQMFAPKIVERIEKSAPPGADLKSWRY
;
A
#
# COMPACT_ATOMS: atom_id res chain seq x y z
N LEU A 1 3.20 -1.75 13.57
CA LEU A 1 2.87 -2.49 12.33
C LEU A 1 3.80 -3.71 12.10
N GLY A 2 5.10 -3.52 11.90
CA GLY A 2 6.03 -4.61 11.55
C GLY A 2 6.06 -5.80 12.52
N TYR A 3 5.94 -5.57 13.82
CA TYR A 3 5.87 -6.65 14.82
C TYR A 3 4.69 -7.61 14.58
N ILE A 4 3.49 -7.08 14.33
CA ILE A 4 2.28 -7.88 14.10
C ILE A 4 2.42 -8.69 12.80
N LEU A 5 2.93 -8.04 11.75
CA LEU A 5 3.20 -8.70 10.47
C LEU A 5 4.12 -9.91 10.68
N ARG A 6 5.28 -9.73 11.34
CA ARG A 6 6.23 -10.83 11.61
C ARG A 6 5.62 -11.95 12.46
N ARG A 7 4.91 -11.57 13.53
CA ARG A 7 4.36 -12.51 14.51
C ARG A 7 3.25 -13.39 13.93
N ASP A 8 2.40 -12.82 13.07
CA ASP A 8 1.12 -13.44 12.70
C ASP A 8 1.01 -13.79 11.22
N TRP A 9 1.99 -13.46 10.36
CA TRP A 9 1.94 -13.76 8.93
C TRP A 9 1.60 -15.23 8.65
N SER A 10 2.37 -16.15 9.24
CA SER A 10 2.18 -17.60 9.12
C SER A 10 0.96 -18.12 9.88
N LYS A 11 0.38 -17.34 10.79
CA LYS A 11 -0.84 -17.68 11.55
C LYS A 11 -2.13 -17.34 10.80
N GLY A 12 -2.03 -17.12 9.49
CA GLY A 12 -3.16 -16.80 8.61
C GLY A 12 -3.32 -15.31 8.31
N LEU A 13 -2.56 -14.41 8.93
CA LEU A 13 -2.60 -12.99 8.56
C LEU A 13 -2.14 -12.77 7.13
N GLY A 14 -1.11 -13.51 6.68
CA GLY A 14 -0.59 -13.40 5.31
C GLY A 14 -1.67 -13.65 4.27
N LYS A 15 -2.49 -14.70 4.45
CA LYS A 15 -3.63 -15.00 3.56
C LYS A 15 -4.69 -13.89 3.56
N LYS A 16 -4.87 -13.18 4.67
CA LYS A 16 -5.81 -12.05 4.74
C LYS A 16 -5.26 -10.79 4.07
N LEU A 17 -3.95 -10.62 4.00
CA LEU A 17 -3.29 -9.40 3.50
C LEU A 17 -2.60 -9.57 2.13
N GLU A 18 -2.53 -10.78 1.59
CA GLU A 18 -1.98 -11.08 0.27
C GLU A 18 -2.61 -10.18 -0.80
N GLY A 19 -1.76 -9.40 -1.49
CA GLY A 19 -2.14 -8.44 -2.52
C GLY A 19 -2.90 -7.22 -2.01
N LYS A 20 -2.78 -6.85 -0.72
CA LYS A 20 -3.53 -5.73 -0.11
C LYS A 20 -2.65 -4.66 0.53
N LEU A 21 -1.35 -4.90 0.69
CA LEU A 21 -0.45 -3.95 1.35
C LEU A 21 0.24 -3.07 0.30
N SER A 22 -0.16 -1.80 0.25
CA SER A 22 0.51 -0.76 -0.53
C SER A 22 1.01 0.32 0.43
N ILE A 23 2.32 0.54 0.49
CA ILE A 23 2.95 1.49 1.41
C ILE A 23 3.73 2.54 0.60
N TYR A 24 3.46 3.82 0.87
CA TYR A 24 4.10 4.95 0.22
C TYR A 24 4.65 5.88 1.29
N VAL A 25 5.93 6.25 1.17
CA VAL A 25 6.58 7.17 2.10
C VAL A 25 7.65 7.98 1.38
N GLY A 26 7.86 9.24 1.77
CA GLY A 26 9.01 10.00 1.28
C GLY A 26 10.31 9.52 1.94
N ASP A 27 11.42 9.44 1.21
CA ASP A 27 12.70 9.03 1.80
C ASP A 27 13.35 10.13 2.69
N MET A 28 12.83 11.36 2.61
CA MET A 28 13.15 12.52 3.43
C MET A 28 11.95 12.94 4.30
N ASP A 29 11.15 11.97 4.75
CA ASP A 29 10.04 12.22 5.68
C ASP A 29 10.53 12.95 6.93
N ASN A 30 9.90 14.10 7.24
CA ASN A 30 10.33 14.99 8.32
C ASN A 30 10.08 14.42 9.73
N TYR A 31 9.37 13.30 9.84
CA TYR A 31 9.17 12.52 11.05
C TYR A 31 9.94 11.19 11.04
N TYR A 32 10.80 10.96 10.05
CA TYR A 32 11.63 9.78 9.91
C TYR A 32 10.84 8.46 9.87
N LEU A 33 9.59 8.51 9.39
CA LEU A 33 8.73 7.32 9.29
C LEU A 33 9.23 6.30 8.27
N ASN A 34 10.00 6.75 7.27
CA ASN A 34 10.66 5.91 6.28
C ASN A 34 11.55 4.82 6.92
N ASN A 35 12.23 5.12 8.02
CA ASN A 35 13.05 4.12 8.75
C ASN A 35 12.23 2.91 9.20
N ALA A 36 11.00 3.13 9.68
CA ALA A 36 10.11 2.04 10.05
C ALA A 36 9.59 1.27 8.83
N VAL A 37 9.40 1.96 7.69
CA VAL A 37 8.97 1.33 6.44
C VAL A 37 10.06 0.42 5.88
N TYR A 38 11.35 0.79 5.93
CA TYR A 38 12.46 -0.10 5.54
C TYR A 38 12.40 -1.43 6.28
N LEU A 39 12.26 -1.39 7.61
CA LEU A 39 12.15 -2.60 8.42
C LEU A 39 10.93 -3.45 8.03
N VAL A 40 9.79 -2.82 7.73
CA VAL A 40 8.60 -3.55 7.29
C VAL A 40 8.82 -4.17 5.91
N GLU A 41 9.41 -3.43 4.97
CA GLU A 41 9.66 -3.91 3.61
C GLU A 41 10.62 -5.09 3.56
N GLU A 42 11.69 -5.07 4.37
CA GLU A 42 12.61 -6.22 4.51
C GLU A 42 11.87 -7.50 4.87
N PHE A 43 10.89 -7.42 5.77
CA PHE A 43 10.04 -8.56 6.09
C PHE A 43 9.13 -8.95 4.94
N LEU A 44 8.44 -7.97 4.34
CA LEU A 44 7.48 -8.24 3.26
C LEU A 44 8.15 -8.94 2.07
N LYS A 45 9.38 -8.53 1.70
CA LYS A 45 10.16 -9.12 0.59
C LYS A 45 10.49 -10.61 0.77
N ILE A 46 10.57 -11.09 2.01
CA ILE A 46 10.92 -12.49 2.31
C ILE A 46 9.70 -13.41 2.54
N THR A 47 8.49 -12.87 2.51
CA THR A 47 7.27 -13.67 2.64
C THR A 47 7.10 -14.62 1.44
N ARG A 48 6.79 -15.90 1.69
CA ARG A 48 6.62 -16.92 0.63
C ARG A 48 5.30 -17.72 0.70
N ASP A 49 4.67 -17.81 1.87
CA ASP A 49 3.44 -18.58 2.07
C ASP A 49 2.36 -17.79 2.84
N PRO A 50 1.64 -16.85 2.20
CA PRO A 50 1.85 -16.35 0.84
C PRO A 50 2.94 -15.27 0.78
N ALA A 51 3.42 -14.98 -0.44
CA ALA A 51 4.11 -13.72 -0.71
C ALA A 51 3.14 -12.54 -0.51
N TYR A 52 3.61 -11.42 0.02
CA TYR A 52 2.73 -10.29 0.35
C TYR A 52 2.02 -9.70 -0.87
N GLY A 53 2.63 -9.76 -2.05
CA GLY A 53 1.99 -9.45 -3.34
C GLY A 53 1.55 -7.99 -3.53
N GLY A 54 2.06 -7.07 -2.72
CA GLY A 54 1.74 -5.64 -2.78
C GLY A 54 2.89 -4.78 -3.30
N GLU A 55 2.95 -3.53 -2.86
CA GLU A 55 4.04 -2.62 -3.22
C GLU A 55 4.50 -1.77 -2.03
N VAL A 56 5.79 -1.44 -2.01
CA VAL A 56 6.37 -0.42 -1.16
C VAL A 56 7.14 0.53 -2.08
N THR A 57 6.88 1.82 -1.99
CA THR A 57 7.57 2.81 -2.82
C THR A 57 8.03 3.99 -1.98
N TYR A 58 9.13 4.58 -2.42
CA TYR A 58 9.77 5.71 -1.77
C TYR A 58 9.78 6.91 -2.72
N GLY A 59 9.38 8.08 -2.20
CA GLY A 59 9.47 9.34 -2.93
C GLY A 59 10.84 9.96 -2.72
N ASP A 60 11.66 10.03 -3.77
CA ASP A 60 12.99 10.65 -3.72
C ASP A 60 12.88 12.13 -3.29
N ARG A 61 13.57 12.46 -2.21
CA ARG A 61 13.58 13.78 -1.55
C ARG A 61 12.21 14.29 -1.13
N ALA A 62 11.21 13.40 -1.06
CA ALA A 62 9.88 13.78 -0.64
C ALA A 62 9.79 13.76 0.89
N GLU A 63 9.12 14.78 1.42
CA GLU A 63 8.82 14.93 2.85
C GLU A 63 7.56 14.11 3.24
N HIS A 64 7.03 14.37 4.44
CA HIS A 64 5.80 13.77 4.90
C HIS A 64 4.61 14.03 3.97
N CYS A 65 3.62 13.13 4.04
CA CYS A 65 2.43 13.11 3.17
C CYS A 65 2.69 12.78 1.68
N TRP A 66 3.88 12.33 1.30
CA TRP A 66 4.05 11.77 -0.04
C TRP A 66 3.19 10.52 -0.22
N ASN A 67 2.40 10.50 -1.30
CA ASN A 67 1.33 9.52 -1.48
C ASN A 67 1.58 8.56 -2.65
N GLY A 68 2.80 8.50 -3.19
CA GLY A 68 3.14 7.55 -4.23
C GLY A 68 3.22 8.09 -5.66
N ASP A 69 3.02 9.40 -5.90
CA ASP A 69 3.21 10.00 -7.23
C ASP A 69 4.64 10.54 -7.38
N PRO A 70 5.53 9.84 -8.11
CA PRO A 70 6.90 10.30 -8.36
C PRO A 70 6.97 11.32 -9.51
N THR A 71 5.89 11.53 -10.26
CA THR A 71 5.90 12.38 -11.46
C THR A 71 5.64 13.86 -11.15
N ARG A 72 5.40 14.20 -9.87
CA ARG A 72 5.03 15.54 -9.41
C ARG A 72 5.69 15.87 -8.07
N PRO A 73 5.88 17.17 -7.75
CA PRO A 73 6.33 17.60 -6.44
C PRO A 73 5.36 17.18 -5.33
N ASN A 74 5.88 16.97 -4.11
CA ASN A 74 5.06 16.52 -2.98
C ASN A 74 3.86 17.45 -2.69
N ALA A 75 4.05 18.77 -2.85
CA ALA A 75 3.02 19.77 -2.68
C ALA A 75 1.74 19.50 -3.50
N ILE A 76 1.89 18.89 -4.69
CA ILE A 76 0.80 18.50 -5.57
C ILE A 76 0.44 17.03 -5.37
N SER A 77 1.44 16.15 -5.27
CA SER A 77 1.30 14.71 -5.04
C SER A 77 0.25 14.43 -3.95
N ARG A 78 0.44 15.03 -2.76
CA ARG A 78 -0.44 14.91 -1.58
C ARG A 78 -1.91 15.33 -1.79
N LEU A 79 -2.25 16.02 -2.87
CA LEU A 79 -3.62 16.43 -3.17
C LEU A 79 -4.36 15.44 -4.09
N ARG A 80 -3.68 14.38 -4.56
CA ARG A 80 -4.16 13.49 -5.62
C ARG A 80 -4.64 12.12 -5.15
N TYR A 81 -4.86 11.93 -3.84
CA TYR A 81 -5.27 10.63 -3.29
C TYR A 81 -6.42 9.98 -4.06
N HIS A 82 -7.50 10.72 -4.35
CA HIS A 82 -8.63 10.17 -5.09
C HIS A 82 -8.26 9.74 -6.51
N GLN A 83 -7.50 10.56 -7.24
CA GLN A 83 -7.09 10.25 -8.62
C GLN A 83 -6.18 9.03 -8.70
N MET A 84 -5.39 8.78 -7.66
CA MET A 84 -4.44 7.66 -7.63
C MET A 84 -5.05 6.38 -7.08
N PHE A 85 -5.82 6.49 -6.00
CA PHE A 85 -6.26 5.32 -5.24
C PHE A 85 -7.66 4.86 -5.61
N ALA A 86 -8.56 5.74 -6.06
CA ALA A 86 -9.88 5.29 -6.49
C ALA A 86 -9.80 4.24 -7.62
N PRO A 87 -8.98 4.41 -8.68
CA PRO A 87 -8.82 3.38 -9.71
C PRO A 87 -8.31 2.04 -9.13
N LYS A 88 -7.31 2.08 -8.24
CA LYS A 88 -6.75 0.87 -7.59
C LYS A 88 -7.78 0.17 -6.70
N ILE A 89 -8.60 0.93 -5.96
CA ILE A 89 -9.67 0.42 -5.11
C ILE A 89 -10.74 -0.26 -5.98
N VAL A 90 -11.18 0.40 -7.05
CA VAL A 90 -12.16 -0.17 -8.00
C VAL A 90 -11.64 -1.48 -8.60
N GLU A 91 -10.42 -1.48 -9.13
CA GLU A 91 -9.78 -2.69 -9.68
C GLU A 91 -9.74 -3.83 -8.65
N ARG A 92 -9.42 -3.52 -7.39
CA ARG A 92 -9.37 -4.52 -6.32
C ARG A 92 -10.75 -5.07 -5.96
N ILE A 93 -11.78 -4.22 -5.96
CA ILE A 93 -13.17 -4.62 -5.74
C ILE A 93 -13.60 -5.56 -6.87
N GLU A 94 -13.38 -5.18 -8.13
CA GLU A 94 -13.76 -6.01 -9.29
C GLU A 94 -13.10 -7.40 -9.28
N LYS A 95 -11.84 -7.47 -8.84
CA LYS A 95 -11.09 -8.74 -8.75
C LYS A 95 -11.51 -9.65 -7.61
N SER A 96 -12.29 -9.18 -6.64
CA SER A 96 -12.50 -9.93 -5.38
C SER A 96 -13.88 -9.85 -4.76
N ALA A 97 -14.78 -9.07 -5.35
CA ALA A 97 -16.14 -9.00 -4.89
C ALA A 97 -16.76 -10.41 -4.91
N PRO A 98 -17.57 -10.75 -3.89
CA PRO A 98 -18.20 -12.05 -3.84
C PRO A 98 -19.19 -12.23 -5.00
N PRO A 99 -19.50 -13.48 -5.39
CA PRO A 99 -20.53 -13.76 -6.39
C PRO A 99 -21.85 -13.05 -6.04
N GLY A 100 -22.43 -12.35 -7.03
CA GLY A 100 -23.69 -11.61 -6.88
C GLY A 100 -23.56 -10.19 -6.31
N ALA A 101 -22.34 -9.72 -5.98
CA ALA A 101 -22.14 -8.33 -5.57
C ALA A 101 -22.45 -7.33 -6.70
N ASP A 102 -23.03 -6.18 -6.33
CA ASP A 102 -23.29 -5.09 -7.27
C ASP A 102 -22.00 -4.30 -7.56
N LEU A 103 -21.56 -4.36 -8.82
CA LEU A 103 -20.38 -3.67 -9.34
C LEU A 103 -20.72 -2.56 -10.34
N LYS A 104 -22.01 -2.24 -10.52
CA LYS A 104 -22.47 -1.37 -11.61
C LYS A 104 -23.21 -0.12 -11.12
N SER A 105 -24.01 -0.19 -10.06
CA SER A 105 -24.88 0.94 -9.66
C SER A 105 -24.13 2.20 -9.21
N TRP A 106 -22.90 2.04 -8.73
CA TRP A 106 -22.09 3.09 -8.13
C TRP A 106 -20.90 3.53 -9.00
N ARG A 107 -20.66 2.85 -10.13
CA ARG A 107 -19.54 3.11 -11.04
C ARG A 107 -20.03 4.00 -12.20
N TYR A 108 -19.83 5.31 -12.06
CA TYR A 108 -20.14 6.32 -13.07
C TYR A 108 -18.92 7.20 -13.39
#